data_AF-A0ABD5ICX6-F1
#
_entry.id   AF-A0ABD5ICX6-F1
#
_cell.length_a   1.000
_cell.length_b   1.000
_cell.length_c   1.000
_cell.angle_alpha   90.00
_cell.angle_beta   90.00
_cell.angle_gamma   90.00
#
_symmetry.space_group_name_H-M   'P 1'
#
loop_
_entity.id
_entity.type
_entity.pdbx_description
1 polymer ?
#
loop_
_entity_poly.entity_id
_entity_poly.type
_entity_poly.pdbx_seq_one_letter_code
_entity_poly.pdbx_strand_id
1 'polypeptide(L)'
;MSRLTVIVTGLVAFLIVSLGWAVNHYRDNATEYKRQRDQKTHALNLANATINDMATRQRDVAALDAKYTGELADAKATIDQLERDVAIGKRRLQLNAKCPSNVATVTGGMGDASAPRLVDSAERDYFTLRERIGTVTKQIGYLQDYIKDQCLTNTNSY
;
A
#
# COMPACT_ATOMS: atom_id res chain seq x y z
N MET A 1 56.72 46.41 49.91
CA MET A 1 55.38 46.58 49.30
C MET A 1 54.47 47.28 50.30
N SER A 2 53.73 48.32 49.91
CA SER A 2 52.79 49.00 50.81
C SER A 2 51.53 48.15 51.00
N ARG A 3 50.91 48.19 52.19
CA ARG A 3 49.66 47.49 52.49
C ARG A 3 48.56 47.80 51.45
N LEU A 4 48.56 49.02 50.94
CA LEU A 4 47.60 49.50 49.94
C LEU A 4 47.77 48.80 48.58
N THR A 5 49.01 48.54 48.16
CA THR A 5 49.30 47.79 46.92
C THR A 5 48.77 46.36 47.01
N VAL A 6 48.98 45.69 48.14
CA VAL A 6 48.52 44.29 48.34
C VAL A 6 46.98 44.20 48.28
N ILE A 7 46.27 45.16 48.89
CA ILE A 7 44.80 45.20 48.88
C ILE A 7 44.27 45.41 47.45
N VAL A 8 44.84 46.36 46.71
CA VAL A 8 44.40 46.65 45.32
C VAL A 8 44.64 45.45 44.42
N THR A 9 45.81 44.81 44.48
CA THR A 9 46.09 43.61 43.68
C THR A 9 45.13 42.45 44.02
N GLY A 10 44.81 42.27 45.30
CA GLY A 10 43.84 41.27 45.75
C GLY A 10 42.43 41.51 45.21
N LEU A 11 41.96 42.76 45.22
CA LEU A 11 40.64 43.13 44.68
C LEU A 11 40.55 42.94 43.17
N VAL A 12 41.61 43.32 42.44
CA VAL A 12 41.66 43.12 40.98
C VAL A 12 41.66 41.63 40.65
N ALA A 13 42.46 40.82 41.36
CA ALA A 13 42.46 39.37 41.17
C ALA A 13 41.08 38.76 41.45
N PHE A 14 40.40 39.18 42.52
CA PHE A 14 39.06 38.72 42.86
C PHE A 14 38.03 39.08 41.77
N LEU A 15 38.06 40.32 41.28
CA LEU A 15 37.19 40.76 40.19
C LEU A 15 37.39 39.91 38.92
N ILE A 16 38.63 39.66 38.52
CA ILE A 16 38.94 38.83 37.34
C ILE A 16 38.40 37.41 37.50
N VAL A 17 38.59 36.80 38.67
CA VAL A 17 38.07 35.45 38.94
C VAL A 17 36.53 35.43 38.90
N SER A 18 35.88 36.41 39.52
CA SER A 18 34.40 36.49 39.54
C SER A 18 33.81 36.67 38.13
N LEU A 19 34.43 37.50 37.30
CA LEU A 19 34.03 37.71 35.91
C LEU A 19 34.30 36.48 35.05
N GLY A 20 35.44 35.80 35.24
CA GLY A 20 35.75 34.54 34.57
C GLY A 20 34.72 33.45 34.87
N TRP A 21 34.31 33.32 36.13
CA TRP A 21 33.26 32.39 36.54
C TRP A 21 31.91 32.74 35.93
N ALA A 22 31.51 34.01 35.95
CA ALA A 22 30.27 34.47 35.35
C ALA A 22 30.23 34.21 33.83
N VAL A 23 31.29 34.55 33.10
CA VAL A 23 31.38 34.30 31.65
C VAL A 23 31.30 32.81 31.36
N ASN A 24 32.01 31.97 32.12
CA ASN A 24 31.96 30.53 31.93
C ASN A 24 30.54 29.99 32.17
N HIS A 25 29.87 30.43 33.25
CA HIS A 25 28.48 30.04 33.54
C HIS A 25 27.51 30.42 32.41
N TYR A 26 27.61 31.64 31.87
CA TYR A 26 26.78 32.07 30.74
C TYR A 26 27.10 31.29 29.46
N ARG A 27 28.37 30.98 29.20
CA ARG A 27 28.78 30.19 28.03
C ARG A 27 28.27 28.76 28.10
N ASP A 28 28.36 28.13 29.27
CA ASP A 28 27.87 26.76 29.50
C ASP A 28 26.35 26.72 29.32
N ASN A 29 25.62 27.69 29.89
CA ASN A 29 24.18 27.82 29.70
C ASN A 29 23.81 28.03 28.22
N ALA A 30 24.50 28.91 27.50
CA ALA A 30 24.24 29.16 26.08
C ALA A 30 24.50 27.90 25.22
N THR A 31 25.55 27.15 25.54
CA THR A 31 25.89 25.89 24.88
C THR A 31 24.81 24.84 25.13
N GLU A 32 24.31 24.75 26.37
CA GLU A 32 23.25 23.84 26.75
C GLU A 32 21.91 24.17 26.07
N TYR A 33 21.51 25.44 26.02
CA TYR A 33 20.31 25.86 25.29
C TYR A 33 20.41 25.58 23.79
N LYS A 34 21.57 25.82 23.18
CA LYS A 34 21.81 25.48 21.78
C LYS A 34 21.66 23.98 21.55
N ARG A 35 22.29 23.16 22.41
CA ARG A 35 22.18 21.70 22.37
C ARG A 35 20.73 21.23 22.46
N GLN A 36 19.95 21.76 23.40
CA GLN A 36 18.53 21.42 23.56
C GLN A 36 17.70 21.82 22.34
N ARG A 37 17.96 22.99 21.75
CA ARG A 37 17.28 23.44 20.53
C ARG A 37 17.62 22.54 19.34
N ASP A 38 18.89 22.22 19.14
CA ASP A 38 19.33 21.36 18.04
C ASP A 38 18.72 19.97 18.17
N GLN A 39 18.67 19.42 19.39
CA GLN A 39 17.99 18.15 19.67
C GLN A 39 16.49 18.19 19.37
N LYS A 40 15.79 19.23 19.82
CA LYS A 40 14.35 19.38 19.54
C LYS A 40 14.08 19.57 18.04
N THR A 41 14.92 20.34 17.36
CA THR A 41 14.81 20.59 15.92
C THR A 41 15.03 19.30 15.14
N HIS A 42 16.05 18.53 15.51
CA HIS A 42 16.32 17.21 14.93
C HIS A 42 15.15 16.24 15.15
N ALA A 43 14.64 16.13 16.39
CA ALA A 43 13.50 15.26 16.70
C ALA A 43 12.24 15.67 15.94
N LEU A 44 11.98 16.98 15.82
CA LEU A 44 10.86 17.50 15.04
C LEU A 44 11.00 17.19 13.54
N ASN A 45 12.19 17.37 12.99
CA ASN A 45 12.47 17.06 11.58
C ASN A 45 12.30 15.56 11.31
N LEU A 46 12.77 14.69 12.21
CA LEU A 46 12.59 13.25 12.09
C LEU A 46 11.11 12.88 12.13
N ALA A 47 10.35 13.41 13.08
CA ALA A 47 8.91 13.17 13.16
C ALA A 47 8.18 13.65 11.89
N ASN A 48 8.55 14.82 11.36
CA ASN A 48 7.96 15.34 10.14
C ASN A 48 8.30 14.49 8.91
N ALA A 49 9.54 14.01 8.81
CA ALA A 49 9.95 13.06 7.77
C ALA A 49 9.14 11.76 7.84
N THR A 50 8.95 11.20 9.04
CA THR A 50 8.11 10.01 9.24
C THR A 50 6.66 10.24 8.86
N ILE A 51 6.07 11.38 9.22
CA ILE A 51 4.69 11.73 8.85
C ILE A 51 4.55 11.84 7.33
N ASN A 52 5.50 12.50 6.66
CA ASN A 52 5.47 12.65 5.21
C ASN A 52 5.62 11.31 4.47
N ASP A 53 6.47 10.42 4.98
CA ASP A 53 6.59 9.05 4.47
C ASP A 53 5.26 8.29 4.63
N MET A 54 4.69 8.30 5.83
CA MET A 54 3.39 7.66 6.11
C MET A 54 2.27 8.20 5.21
N ALA A 55 2.19 9.52 5.02
CA ALA A 55 1.19 10.15 4.16
C ALA A 55 1.36 9.77 2.69
N THR A 56 2.60 9.59 2.23
CA THR A 56 2.88 9.15 0.86
C THR A 56 2.47 7.71 0.66
N ARG A 57 2.87 6.80 1.55
CA ARG A 57 2.46 5.39 1.50
C ARG A 57 0.94 5.23 1.55
N GLN A 58 0.24 6.01 2.37
CA GLN A 58 -1.23 5.98 2.42
C GLN A 58 -1.86 6.37 1.07
N ARG A 59 -1.33 7.41 0.41
CA ARG A 59 -1.81 7.81 -0.92
C ARG A 59 -1.55 6.74 -1.96
N ASP A 60 -0.37 6.12 -1.94
CA ASP A 60 0.00 5.10 -2.91
C ASP A 60 -0.84 3.83 -2.73
N VAL A 61 -1.06 3.39 -1.48
CA VAL A 61 -1.94 2.26 -1.17
C VAL A 61 -3.39 2.55 -1.56
N ALA A 62 -3.89 3.77 -1.33
CA ALA A 62 -5.24 4.15 -1.75
C ALA A 62 -5.39 4.15 -3.29
N ALA A 63 -4.37 4.57 -4.02
CA ALA A 63 -4.37 4.50 -5.48
C ALA A 63 -4.37 3.04 -5.98
N LEU A 64 -3.59 2.17 -5.34
CA LEU A 64 -3.57 0.74 -5.64
C LEU A 64 -4.91 0.07 -5.37
N ASP A 65 -5.54 0.39 -4.24
CA ASP A 65 -6.87 -0.10 -3.86
C ASP A 65 -7.94 0.33 -4.86
N ALA A 66 -7.95 1.62 -5.24
CA ALA A 66 -8.87 2.14 -6.25
C ALA A 66 -8.72 1.44 -7.61
N LYS A 67 -7.49 1.19 -8.05
CA LYS A 67 -7.18 0.45 -9.29
C LYS A 67 -7.80 -0.95 -9.25
N TYR A 68 -7.47 -1.75 -8.24
CA TYR A 68 -7.90 -3.15 -8.18
C TYR A 68 -9.38 -3.31 -7.86
N THR A 69 -9.97 -2.39 -7.10
CA THR A 69 -11.42 -2.33 -6.89
C THR A 69 -12.16 -2.03 -8.19
N GLY A 70 -11.70 -1.07 -8.99
CA GLY A 70 -12.26 -0.77 -10.31
C GLY A 70 -12.14 -1.96 -11.26
N GLU A 71 -10.95 -2.54 -11.37
CA GLU A 71 -10.73 -3.71 -12.23
C GLU A 71 -11.58 -4.93 -11.84
N LEU A 72 -11.84 -5.13 -10.54
CA LEU A 72 -12.71 -6.19 -10.05
C LEU A 72 -14.18 -5.90 -10.38
N ALA A 73 -14.63 -4.66 -10.21
CA ALA A 73 -15.99 -4.24 -10.55
C ALA A 73 -16.28 -4.42 -12.05
N ASP A 74 -15.36 -4.00 -12.91
CA ASP A 74 -15.48 -4.14 -14.37
C ASP A 74 -15.53 -5.61 -14.80
N ALA A 75 -14.68 -6.44 -14.19
CA ALA A 75 -14.67 -7.87 -14.45
C ALA A 75 -15.99 -8.53 -14.02
N LYS A 76 -16.51 -8.18 -12.84
CA LYS A 76 -17.80 -8.66 -12.33
C LYS A 76 -18.95 -8.24 -13.25
N ALA A 77 -19.00 -6.96 -13.63
CA ALA A 77 -20.02 -6.45 -14.55
C ALA A 77 -20.02 -7.19 -15.90
N THR A 78 -18.83 -7.50 -16.42
CA THR A 78 -18.67 -8.27 -17.66
C THR A 78 -19.18 -9.70 -17.50
N ILE A 79 -18.85 -10.37 -16.38
CA ILE A 79 -19.32 -11.73 -16.08
C ILE A 79 -20.84 -11.76 -15.94
N ASP A 80 -21.42 -10.83 -15.16
CA ASP A 80 -22.86 -10.71 -14.95
C ASP A 80 -23.60 -10.46 -16.28
N GLN A 81 -23.03 -9.64 -17.17
CA GLN A 81 -23.62 -9.40 -18.49
C GLN A 81 -23.59 -10.66 -19.37
N LEU A 82 -22.48 -11.41 -19.34
CA LEU A 82 -22.37 -12.66 -20.09
C LEU A 82 -23.35 -13.72 -19.55
N GLU A 83 -23.51 -13.80 -18.23
CA GLU A 83 -24.48 -14.71 -17.60
C GLU A 83 -25.90 -14.38 -18.03
N ARG A 84 -26.30 -13.10 -18.00
CA ARG A 84 -27.61 -12.66 -18.52
C ARG A 84 -27.79 -12.97 -20.00
N ASP A 85 -26.80 -12.66 -20.83
CA ASP A 85 -26.86 -12.91 -22.28
C ASP A 85 -27.00 -14.41 -22.58
N VAL A 86 -26.39 -15.30 -21.78
CA VAL A 86 -26.56 -16.76 -21.90
C VAL A 86 -27.93 -17.20 -21.41
N ALA A 87 -28.39 -16.70 -20.25
CA ALA A 87 -29.69 -17.04 -19.69
C ALA A 87 -30.87 -16.70 -20.61
N ILE A 88 -30.78 -15.60 -21.36
CA ILE A 88 -31.81 -15.19 -22.35
C ILE A 88 -31.60 -15.80 -23.74
N GLY A 89 -30.59 -16.65 -23.92
CA GLY A 89 -30.28 -17.32 -25.20
C GLY A 89 -29.65 -16.42 -26.27
N LYS A 90 -29.29 -15.18 -25.94
CA LYS A 90 -28.59 -14.25 -26.85
C LYS A 90 -27.15 -14.69 -27.13
N ARG A 91 -26.54 -15.41 -26.18
CA ARG A 91 -25.24 -16.08 -26.31
C ARG A 91 -25.38 -17.53 -25.84
N ARG A 92 -24.40 -18.37 -26.19
CA ARG A 92 -24.30 -19.75 -25.70
C ARG A 92 -22.87 -20.06 -25.26
N LEU A 93 -22.72 -20.86 -24.22
CA LEU A 93 -21.42 -21.42 -23.85
C LEU A 93 -21.01 -22.46 -24.88
N GLN A 94 -19.76 -22.38 -25.35
CA GLN A 94 -19.19 -23.36 -26.26
C GLN A 94 -18.42 -24.39 -25.45
N LEU A 95 -18.70 -25.66 -25.73
CA LEU A 95 -17.99 -26.79 -25.15
C LEU A 95 -17.14 -27.44 -26.23
N ASN A 96 -15.88 -27.68 -25.90
CA ASN A 96 -14.99 -28.47 -26.75
C ASN A 96 -15.23 -29.95 -26.44
N ALA A 97 -16.24 -30.57 -27.06
CA ALA A 97 -16.54 -31.98 -26.89
C ALA A 97 -16.24 -32.77 -28.17
N LYS A 98 -15.76 -34.00 -27.99
CA LYS A 98 -15.72 -35.03 -29.03
C LYS A 98 -16.87 -35.98 -28.80
N CYS A 99 -17.86 -35.95 -29.68
CA CYS A 99 -18.93 -36.94 -29.69
C CYS A 99 -18.44 -38.20 -30.43
N PRO A 100 -18.46 -39.39 -29.81
CA PRO A 100 -18.21 -40.62 -30.55
C PRO A 100 -19.29 -40.82 -31.62
N SER A 101 -18.90 -41.29 -32.80
CA SER A 101 -19.83 -41.64 -33.87
C SER A 101 -20.69 -42.82 -33.42
N ASN A 102 -22.02 -42.65 -33.37
CA ASN A 102 -22.90 -43.77 -33.03
C ASN A 102 -22.80 -44.88 -34.10
N VAL A 103 -22.66 -46.12 -33.63
CA VAL A 103 -22.71 -47.36 -34.41
C VAL A 103 -24.17 -47.73 -34.62
N ALA A 104 -24.52 -48.10 -35.86
CA ALA A 104 -25.84 -48.51 -36.38
C ALA A 104 -26.92 -47.40 -36.52
N THR A 105 -27.14 -46.98 -37.77
CA THR A 105 -28.26 -46.13 -38.20
C THR A 105 -29.58 -46.86 -38.00
N VAL A 106 -30.35 -46.50 -36.97
CA VAL A 106 -31.76 -46.89 -36.86
C VAL A 106 -32.59 -45.79 -37.52
N THR A 107 -33.37 -46.16 -38.55
CA THR A 107 -34.33 -45.30 -39.25
C THR A 107 -35.55 -44.99 -38.37
N GLY A 108 -35.35 -44.16 -37.34
CA GLY A 108 -36.42 -43.57 -36.53
C GLY A 108 -36.67 -42.12 -36.96
N GLY A 109 -37.92 -41.75 -37.19
CA GLY A 109 -38.31 -40.40 -37.62
C GLY A 109 -37.73 -39.31 -36.71
N MET A 110 -37.21 -38.24 -37.32
CA MET A 110 -36.59 -37.12 -36.63
C MET A 110 -37.66 -36.38 -35.81
N GLY A 111 -37.73 -36.68 -34.51
CA GLY A 111 -38.59 -35.95 -33.58
C GLY A 111 -38.13 -34.50 -33.45
N ASP A 112 -39.08 -33.60 -33.24
CA ASP A 112 -38.82 -32.17 -33.01
C ASP A 112 -38.27 -31.96 -31.59
N ALA A 113 -37.01 -32.34 -31.39
CA ALA A 113 -36.30 -32.19 -30.13
C ALA A 113 -35.65 -30.80 -30.06
N SER A 114 -35.71 -30.18 -28.88
CA SER A 114 -34.99 -28.93 -28.62
C SER A 114 -33.49 -29.11 -28.91
N ALA A 115 -32.86 -28.06 -29.43
CA ALA A 115 -31.42 -28.07 -29.70
C ALA A 115 -30.63 -28.45 -28.42
N PRO A 116 -29.54 -29.23 -28.54
CA PRO A 116 -28.70 -29.58 -27.39
C PRO A 116 -28.21 -28.32 -26.66
N ARG A 117 -28.49 -28.24 -25.34
CA ARG A 117 -28.03 -27.15 -24.46
C ARG A 117 -27.42 -27.71 -23.16
N LEU A 118 -26.57 -26.92 -22.52
CA LEU A 118 -26.07 -27.25 -21.17
C LEU A 118 -27.24 -27.27 -20.18
N VAL A 119 -27.11 -28.08 -19.14
CA VAL A 119 -28.04 -28.04 -18.01
C VAL A 119 -27.83 -26.73 -17.23
N ASP A 120 -28.91 -26.15 -16.70
CA ASP A 120 -28.88 -24.84 -16.07
C ASP A 120 -27.91 -24.77 -14.86
N SER A 121 -27.62 -25.90 -14.20
CA SER A 121 -26.57 -25.96 -13.16
C SER A 121 -25.17 -25.75 -13.72
N ALA A 122 -24.86 -26.36 -14.87
CA ALA A 122 -23.53 -26.24 -15.49
C ALA A 122 -23.25 -24.81 -15.99
N GLU A 123 -24.27 -24.11 -16.48
CA GLU A 123 -24.13 -22.70 -16.88
C GLU A 123 -23.83 -21.81 -15.66
N ARG A 124 -24.57 -21.97 -14.55
CA ARG A 124 -24.35 -21.23 -13.29
C ARG A 124 -22.98 -21.53 -12.67
N ASP A 125 -22.60 -22.80 -12.61
CA ASP A 125 -21.31 -23.22 -12.04
C ASP A 125 -20.14 -22.64 -12.84
N TYR A 126 -20.27 -22.57 -14.18
CA TYR A 126 -19.27 -21.94 -15.04
C TYR A 126 -19.05 -20.45 -14.69
N PHE A 127 -20.13 -19.67 -14.57
CA PHE A 127 -20.01 -18.25 -14.23
C PHE A 127 -19.51 -18.02 -12.80
N THR A 128 -19.97 -18.83 -11.85
CA THR A 128 -19.47 -18.82 -10.46
C THR A 128 -17.96 -19.10 -10.42
N LEU A 129 -17.49 -20.10 -11.17
CA LEU A 129 -16.07 -20.42 -11.25
C LEU A 129 -15.27 -19.26 -11.86
N ARG A 130 -15.77 -18.66 -12.93
CA ARG A 130 -15.13 -17.53 -13.60
C ARG A 130 -15.02 -16.30 -12.70
N GLU A 131 -16.06 -16.00 -11.93
CA GLU A 131 -16.05 -14.92 -10.93
C GLU A 131 -14.99 -15.14 -9.86
N ARG A 132 -14.95 -16.36 -9.28
CA ARG A 132 -13.98 -16.71 -8.22
C ARG A 132 -12.54 -16.63 -8.73
N ILE A 133 -12.27 -17.12 -9.93
CA ILE A 133 -10.96 -17.01 -10.57
C ILE A 133 -10.60 -15.53 -10.74
N GLY A 134 -11.49 -14.73 -11.32
CA GLY A 134 -11.25 -13.29 -11.49
C GLY A 134 -10.93 -12.59 -10.17
N THR A 135 -11.70 -12.88 -9.12
CA THR A 135 -11.50 -12.32 -7.78
C THR A 135 -10.12 -12.67 -7.22
N VAL A 136 -9.76 -13.95 -7.21
CA VAL A 136 -8.46 -14.40 -6.68
C VAL A 136 -7.30 -13.87 -7.52
N THR A 137 -7.43 -13.81 -8.85
CA THR A 137 -6.41 -13.21 -9.72
C THR A 137 -6.16 -11.74 -9.38
N LYS A 138 -7.22 -10.95 -9.15
CA LYS A 138 -7.10 -9.54 -8.75
C LYS A 138 -6.50 -9.39 -7.35
N GLN A 139 -6.91 -10.22 -6.39
CA GLN A 139 -6.32 -10.21 -5.04
C GLN A 139 -4.82 -10.53 -5.05
N ILE A 140 -4.41 -11.55 -5.81
CA ILE A 140 -2.98 -11.89 -5.96
C ILE A 140 -2.23 -10.75 -6.62
N GLY A 141 -2.77 -10.16 -7.69
CA GLY A 141 -2.17 -9.00 -8.36
C GLY A 141 -1.98 -7.83 -7.41
N TYR A 142 -3.01 -7.49 -6.63
CA TYR A 142 -2.95 -6.43 -5.62
C TYR A 142 -1.84 -6.71 -4.59
N LEU A 143 -1.78 -7.93 -4.03
CA LEU A 143 -0.73 -8.31 -3.07
C LEU A 143 0.68 -8.21 -3.68
N GLN A 144 0.85 -8.65 -4.93
CA GLN A 144 2.13 -8.59 -5.63
C GLN A 144 2.59 -7.14 -5.85
N ASP A 145 1.70 -6.27 -6.33
CA ASP A 145 2.01 -4.87 -6.56
C ASP A 145 2.23 -4.13 -5.22
N TYR A 146 1.43 -4.41 -4.20
CA TYR A 146 1.63 -3.87 -2.85
C TYR A 146 3.02 -4.20 -2.30
N ILE A 147 3.48 -5.45 -2.42
CA ILE A 147 4.81 -5.85 -1.96
C ILE A 147 5.90 -5.12 -2.74
N LYS A 148 5.77 -5.02 -4.07
CA LYS A 148 6.75 -4.31 -4.90
C LYS A 148 6.84 -2.84 -4.51
N ASP A 149 5.69 -2.18 -4.37
CA ASP A 149 5.60 -0.73 -4.24
C ASP A 149 5.77 -0.24 -2.80
N GLN A 150 5.41 -1.04 -1.80
CA GLN A 150 5.43 -0.64 -0.39
C GLN A 150 6.55 -1.30 0.42
N CYS A 151 6.97 -2.51 0.04
CA CYS A 151 7.97 -3.27 0.79
C CYS A 151 9.35 -3.26 0.12
N LEU A 152 9.43 -3.37 -1.22
CA LEU A 152 10.72 -3.55 -1.92
C LEU A 152 11.33 -2.25 -2.46
N THR A 153 10.54 -1.31 -2.95
CA THR A 153 11.04 0.00 -3.43
C THR A 153 11.61 0.87 -2.32
N ASN A 154 11.16 0.70 -1.08
CA ASN A 154 11.63 1.47 0.08
C ASN A 154 12.95 0.94 0.69
N THR A 155 13.53 -0.15 0.19
CA THR A 155 14.82 -0.66 0.70
C THR A 155 16.05 0.02 0.08
N ASN A 156 15.87 0.92 -0.89
CA ASN A 156 16.97 1.64 -1.55
C ASN A 156 17.22 3.05 -0.98
N SER A 157 16.69 3.37 0.21
CA SER A 157 16.86 4.67 0.88
C SER A 157 17.62 4.57 2.22
N TYR A 158 18.55 3.62 2.31
CA TYR A 158 19.56 3.55 3.37
C TYR A 158 20.97 3.50 2.78
#